data_AF-A0A846NIQ2-F1
#
_entry.id   AF-A0A846NIQ2-F1
#
_cell.length_a   1.000
_cell.length_b   1.000
_cell.length_c   1.000
_cell.angle_alpha   90.00
_cell.angle_beta   90.00
_cell.angle_gamma   90.00
#
_symmetry.space_group_name_H-M   'P 1'
#
loop_
_entity.id
_entity.type
_entity.pdbx_description
1 polymer ?
#
loop_
_entity_poly.entity_id
_entity_poly.type
_entity_poly.pdbx_seq_one_letter_code
_entity_poly.pdbx_strand_id
1 'polypeptide(L)' 'YLKREDLAHGGAHKINNTLGQALLAKRMGKRRVIAETGAGQHGVATAIACAALGLKAEIYMGSEDMERQRL' A
#
# COMPACT_ATOMS: atom_id res chain seq x y z
N TYR A 1 -5.27 -4.36 27.27
CA TYR A 1 -6.02 -4.65 26.03
C TYR A 1 -5.11 -4.47 24.83
N LEU A 2 -5.24 -5.30 23.78
CA LEU A 2 -4.48 -5.17 22.53
C LEU A 2 -5.42 -4.88 21.37
N LYS A 3 -5.21 -3.77 20.64
CA LYS A 3 -5.93 -3.48 19.40
C LYS A 3 -5.20 -4.18 18.24
N ARG A 4 -5.78 -5.28 17.77
CA ARG A 4 -5.16 -6.26 16.86
C ARG A 4 -5.15 -5.83 15.38
N GLU A 5 -4.41 -4.77 15.07
CA GLU A 5 -4.23 -4.29 13.68
C GLU A 5 -3.40 -5.24 12.80
N ASP A 6 -2.70 -6.19 13.41
CA ASP A 6 -2.00 -7.29 12.73
C ASP A 6 -2.95 -8.22 11.97
N LEU A 7 -4.24 -8.26 12.36
CA LEU A 7 -5.26 -9.06 11.69
C LEU A 7 -5.91 -8.34 10.49
N ALA A 8 -5.50 -7.10 10.19
CA ALA A 8 -5.99 -6.39 9.02
C ALA A 8 -5.55 -7.08 7.72
N HIS A 9 -6.32 -6.93 6.64
CA HIS A 9 -5.91 -7.45 5.33
C HIS A 9 -4.59 -6.79 4.88
N GLY A 10 -3.61 -7.59 4.50
CA GLY A 10 -2.23 -7.13 4.27
C GLY A 10 -1.35 -7.12 5.53
N GLY A 11 -1.88 -7.49 6.70
CA GLY A 11 -1.11 -7.75 7.92
C GLY A 11 -0.71 -6.54 8.75
N ALA A 12 -1.21 -5.34 8.41
CA ALA A 12 -0.90 -4.11 9.15
C ALA A 12 -1.98 -3.03 8.96
N HIS A 13 -2.00 -2.07 9.89
CA HIS A 13 -2.90 -0.89 9.89
C HIS A 13 -2.80 -0.01 8.64
N LYS A 14 -1.77 -0.17 7.80
CA LYS A 14 -1.51 0.70 6.65
C LYS A 14 -2.61 0.62 5.59
N ILE A 15 -3.32 -0.51 5.50
CA ILE A 15 -4.44 -0.69 4.56
C ILE A 15 -5.57 0.32 4.81
N ASN A 16 -5.77 0.73 6.07
CA ASN A 16 -6.82 1.69 6.43
C ASN A 16 -6.60 3.05 5.72
N ASN A 17 -5.35 3.52 5.67
CA ASN A 17 -5.01 4.77 4.98
C ASN A 17 -4.97 4.60 3.45
N THR A 18 -4.33 3.55 2.94
CA THR A 18 -4.13 3.38 1.49
C THR A 18 -5.45 3.19 0.75
N LEU A 19 -6.43 2.52 1.36
CA LEU A 19 -7.76 2.38 0.79
C LEU A 19 -8.48 3.73 0.66
N GLY A 20 -8.43 4.56 1.71
CA GLY A 20 -9.02 5.90 1.69
C GLY A 20 -8.40 6.80 0.62
N GLN A 21 -7.06 6.79 0.52
CA GLN A 21 -6.33 7.54 -0.51
C GLN A 21 -6.63 7.04 -1.93
N ALA A 22 -6.71 5.72 -2.13
CA ALA A 22 -7.03 5.15 -3.44
C ALA A 22 -8.48 5.47 -3.86
N LEU A 23 -9.44 5.47 -2.92
CA LEU A 23 -10.80 5.93 -3.17
C LEU A 23 -10.83 7.41 -3.58
N LEU A 24 -10.05 8.26 -2.89
CA LEU A 24 -9.92 9.67 -3.25
C LEU A 24 -9.30 9.85 -4.64
N ALA A 25 -8.21 9.15 -4.95
CA ALA A 25 -7.57 9.18 -6.26
C ALA A 25 -8.54 8.79 -7.38
N LYS A 26 -9.33 7.72 -7.16
CA LYS A 26 -10.38 7.29 -8.09
C LYS A 26 -11.46 8.36 -8.26
N ARG A 27 -11.93 8.97 -7.17
CA ARG A 27 -12.91 10.07 -7.20
C ARG A 27 -12.38 11.30 -7.94
N MET A 28 -11.09 11.59 -7.85
CA MET A 28 -10.40 12.65 -8.58
C MET A 28 -10.15 12.31 -10.06
N GLY A 29 -10.59 11.14 -10.54
CA GLY A 29 -10.39 10.70 -11.92
C GLY A 29 -8.95 10.30 -12.24
N LYS A 30 -8.10 10.10 -11.23
CA LYS A 30 -6.72 9.63 -11.45
C LYS A 30 -6.74 8.16 -11.84
N ARG A 31 -5.83 7.78 -12.74
CA ARG A 31 -5.68 6.41 -13.26
C ARG A 31 -4.43 5.69 -12.73
N ARG A 32 -3.54 6.42 -12.06
CA ARG A 32 -2.26 5.94 -11.54
C ARG A 32 -2.02 6.51 -10.14
N VAL A 33 -1.50 5.67 -9.24
CA VAL A 33 -1.05 6.00 -7.89
C VAL A 33 0.42 5.62 -7.78
N ILE A 34 1.21 6.51 -7.16
CA ILE A 34 2.59 6.24 -6.80
C ILE A 34 2.70 6.19 -5.27
N ALA A 35 3.61 5.38 -4.74
CA ALA A 35 3.96 5.40 -3.33
C ALA A 35 5.41 4.95 -3.12
N GLU A 36 6.03 5.44 -2.05
CA GLU A 36 7.33 4.99 -1.57
C GLU A 36 7.17 3.86 -0.54
N THR A 37 8.20 3.03 -0.39
CA THR A 37 8.25 2.06 0.70
C THR A 37 9.67 1.69 1.09
N GLY A 38 9.89 1.39 2.37
CA GLY A 38 11.12 0.80 2.90
C GLY A 38 10.87 -0.67 3.26
N ALA A 39 10.24 -0.92 4.42
CA ALA A 39 9.87 -2.29 4.86
C ALA A 39 8.80 -3.01 3.99
N GLY A 40 8.37 -2.44 2.86
CA GLY A 40 7.41 -3.05 1.93
C GLY A 40 5.93 -2.96 2.34
N GLN A 41 5.60 -2.91 3.62
CA GLN A 41 4.20 -2.96 4.10
C GLN A 41 3.30 -1.84 3.56
N HIS A 42 3.82 -0.61 3.40
CA HIS A 42 3.04 0.46 2.77
C HIS A 42 2.85 0.22 1.27
N GLY A 43 3.92 -0.20 0.58
CA GLY A 43 3.87 -0.55 -0.84
C GLY A 43 2.85 -1.66 -1.13
N VAL A 44 2.87 -2.72 -0.32
CA VAL A 44 1.89 -3.82 -0.39
C VAL A 44 0.47 -3.32 -0.15
N ALA A 45 0.24 -2.52 0.90
CA ALA A 45 -1.09 -1.96 1.18
C ALA A 45 -1.60 -1.04 0.06
N THR A 46 -0.72 -0.25 -0.58
CA THR A 46 -1.07 0.60 -1.73
C THR A 46 -1.37 -0.24 -2.96
N ALA A 47 -0.57 -1.28 -3.22
CA ALA A 47 -0.80 -2.22 -4.33
C ALA A 47 -2.15 -2.95 -4.18
N ILE A 48 -2.48 -3.44 -2.98
CA ILE A 48 -3.78 -4.08 -2.68
C ILE A 48 -4.94 -3.11 -2.97
N ALA A 49 -4.89 -1.89 -2.42
CA ALA A 49 -5.95 -0.91 -2.60
C ALA A 49 -6.15 -0.52 -4.08
N CYS A 50 -5.05 -0.34 -4.81
CA CYS A 50 -5.09 -0.02 -6.24
C CYS A 50 -5.64 -1.18 -7.08
N ALA A 51 -5.23 -2.42 -6.79
CA ALA A 51 -5.73 -3.61 -7.46
C ALA A 51 -7.25 -3.76 -7.26
N ALA A 52 -7.74 -3.57 -6.03
CA ALA A 52 -9.16 -3.64 -5.71
C ALA A 52 -10.00 -2.56 -6.43
N LEU A 53 -9.41 -1.41 -6.74
CA LEU A 53 -10.11 -0.26 -7.31
C LEU A 53 -9.89 -0.05 -8.81
N GLY A 54 -9.05 -0.87 -9.44
CA GLY A 54 -8.71 -0.76 -10.86
C GLY A 54 -7.78 0.41 -11.19
N LEU A 55 -6.86 0.74 -10.28
CA LEU A 55 -5.86 1.79 -10.47
C LEU A 55 -4.49 1.18 -10.76
N LYS A 56 -3.69 1.80 -11.65
CA LYS A 56 -2.30 1.40 -11.84
C LYS A 56 -1.47 1.85 -10.62
N ALA A 57 -0.82 0.92 -9.95
CA ALA A 57 0.13 1.21 -8.86
C ALA A 57 1.57 1.18 -9.37
N GLU A 58 2.40 2.11 -8.90
CA GLU A 58 3.84 2.08 -9.09
C GLU A 58 4.52 2.41 -7.76
N ILE A 59 5.29 1.45 -7.24
CA ILE A 59 5.87 1.53 -5.91
C ILE A 59 7.39 1.68 -6.05
N TYR A 60 7.93 2.72 -5.42
CA TYR A 60 9.37 2.96 -5.36
C TYR A 60 9.91 2.44 -4.03
N MET A 61 10.93 1.58 -4.11
CA MET A 61 11.58 0.98 -2.94
C MET A 61 13.09 1.15 -3.08
N GLY A 62 13.76 1.52 -1.99
CA GLY A 62 15.22 1.64 -1.99
C GLY A 62 15.87 0.29 -2.29
N SER A 63 16.97 0.28 -3.06
CA SER A 63 17.65 -0.96 -3.44
C SER A 63 18.16 -1.77 -2.26
N GLU A 64 18.67 -1.10 -1.22
CA GLU A 64 19.09 -1.76 0.02
C GLU A 64 17.90 -2.36 0.80
N ASP A 65 16.75 -1.69 0.80
CA ASP A 65 15.54 -2.22 1.43
C ASP A 65 14.96 -3.39 0.63
N MET A 66 15.02 -3.34 -0.71
CA MET A 66 14.67 -4.47 -1.57
C MET A 66 15.54 -5.68 -1.24
N GLU A 67 16.86 -5.49 -1.11
CA GLU A 67 17.77 -6.58 -0.75
C GLU A 67 17.50 -7.11 0.66
N ARG A 68 17.28 -6.23 1.63
CA ARG A 68 17.00 -6.63 3.02
C ARG A 68 15.68 -7.40 3.16
N GLN A 69 14.68 -7.07 2.34
CA GLN A 69 13.37 -7.72 2.34
C GLN A 69 13.27 -8.83 1.29
N ARG A 70 14.39 -9.20 0.63
CA ARG A 70 14.42 -10.31 -0.31
C ARG A 70 14.20 -11.61 0.47
N LEU A 71 13.16 -12.36 0.09
CA LEU A 71 12.88 -13.71 0.59
C LEU A 71 13.79 -14.74 -0.08
#